data_AF-A0A8J2PR52-F1
#
_entry.id   AF-A0A8J2PR52-F1
#
_cell.length_a   1.000
_cell.length_b   1.000
_cell.length_c   1.000
_cell.angle_alpha   90.00
_cell.angle_beta   90.00
_cell.angle_gamma   90.00
#
_symmetry.space_group_name_H-M   'P 1'
#
loop_
_entity.id
_entity.type
_entity.pdbx_description
1 polymer ?
#
loop_
_entity_poly.entity_id
_entity_poly.type
_entity_poly.pdbx_seq_one_letter_code
_entity_poly.pdbx_strand_id
1 'polypeptide(L)'
;MLLSYYIERHEQDGCTPCLERVLSLRFIFWCNMTERQEQLVYGTGGEMLQSLKRLMSNLKYLKNLELIDLLLDNHEAIHLLDEVCVLLTDKLQTLVLINATKNHFNFLHPAVFV
;
A
#
# COMPACT_ATOMS: atom_id res chain seq x y z
N MET A 1 -5.45 -3.78 -9.41
CA MET A 1 -6.91 -3.58 -9.51
C MET A 1 -7.73 -4.87 -9.47
N LEU A 2 -7.28 -6.02 -10.00
CA LEU A 2 -8.07 -7.26 -9.94
C LEU A 2 -8.25 -7.84 -8.51
N LEU A 3 -7.21 -7.76 -7.67
CA LEU A 3 -7.28 -8.26 -6.29
C LEU A 3 -8.19 -7.42 -5.38
N SER A 4 -8.15 -6.10 -5.49
CA SER A 4 -9.02 -5.20 -4.72
C SER A 4 -10.50 -5.39 -5.10
N TYR A 5 -10.78 -5.50 -6.41
CA TYR A 5 -12.13 -5.78 -6.91
C TYR A 5 -12.66 -7.16 -6.51
N TYR A 6 -11.79 -8.17 -6.47
CA TYR A 6 -12.16 -9.52 -6.05
C TYR A 6 -12.49 -9.59 -4.55
N ILE A 7 -11.79 -8.81 -3.71
CA ILE A 7 -12.07 -8.73 -2.26
C ILE A 7 -13.41 -8.05 -2.00
N GLU A 8 -13.71 -6.94 -2.69
CA GLU A 8 -14.97 -6.19 -2.49
C GLU A 8 -16.20 -7.00 -2.88
N ARG A 9 -16.10 -7.88 -3.89
CA ARG A 9 -17.21 -8.77 -4.26
C ARG A 9 -17.44 -9.89 -3.25
N HIS A 10 -16.41 -10.34 -2.55
CA HIS A 10 -16.51 -11.44 -1.58
C HIS A 10 -17.00 -11.00 -0.19
N GLU A 11 -16.89 -9.70 0.17
CA GLU A 11 -17.49 -9.17 1.41
C GLU A 11 -19.02 -9.27 1.42
N GLN A 12 -19.69 -9.34 0.26
CA GLN A 12 -21.15 -9.50 0.17
C GLN A 12 -21.63 -10.96 0.36
N ASP A 13 -20.74 -11.95 0.23
CA ASP A 13 -21.09 -13.39 0.27
C ASP A 13 -20.70 -14.09 1.59
N GLY A 14 -20.29 -13.34 2.62
CA GLY A 14 -19.98 -13.89 3.95
C GLY A 14 -18.78 -14.87 4.00
N CYS A 15 -18.07 -15.04 2.89
CA CYS A 15 -16.88 -15.87 2.78
C CYS A 15 -15.66 -14.96 2.70
N THR A 16 -14.97 -14.81 3.82
CA THR A 16 -13.68 -14.10 3.92
C THR A 16 -12.73 -14.67 2.85
N PRO A 17 -12.23 -13.87 1.90
CA PRO A 17 -11.30 -14.38 0.90
C PRO A 17 -10.07 -14.93 1.62
N CYS A 18 -9.71 -16.18 1.31
CA CYS A 18 -8.64 -16.93 1.95
C CYS A 18 -7.24 -16.38 1.60
N LEU A 19 -6.97 -15.12 1.92
CA LEU A 19 -5.69 -14.45 1.74
C LEU A 19 -4.70 -14.77 2.88
N GLU A 20 -5.07 -15.70 3.78
CA GLU A 20 -4.30 -16.14 4.95
C GLU A 20 -2.93 -16.74 4.62
N ARG A 21 -2.58 -16.95 3.34
CA ARG A 21 -1.26 -17.49 2.95
C ARG A 21 -0.44 -16.56 2.07
N VAL A 22 -0.88 -15.33 1.85
CA VAL A 22 -0.08 -14.37 1.07
C VAL A 22 1.06 -13.86 1.96
N LEU A 23 2.27 -14.33 1.68
CA LEU A 23 3.48 -13.96 2.41
C LEU A 23 4.21 -12.76 1.79
N SER A 24 3.94 -12.42 0.54
CA SER A 24 4.63 -11.34 -0.16
C SER A 24 3.67 -10.55 -1.05
N LEU A 25 3.76 -9.22 -0.95
CA LEU A 25 3.00 -8.28 -1.75
C LEU A 25 3.98 -7.31 -2.39
N ARG A 26 3.96 -7.26 -3.72
CA ARG A 26 4.67 -6.25 -4.49
C ARG A 26 3.66 -5.40 -5.25
N PHE A 27 3.66 -4.11 -4.96
CA PHE A 27 2.78 -3.15 -5.57
C PHE A 27 3.63 -2.10 -6.30
N ILE A 28 3.42 -1.98 -7.61
CA ILE A 28 4.08 -1.00 -8.45
C ILE A 28 2.99 -0.09 -9.01
N PHE A 29 3.07 1.20 -8.72
CA PHE A 29 2.14 2.16 -9.28
C PHE A 29 2.62 2.59 -10.67
N TRP A 30 2.12 1.92 -11.70
CA TRP A 30 2.38 2.29 -13.10
C TRP A 30 1.55 3.51 -13.49
N CYS A 31 1.83 4.66 -12.89
CA CYS A 31 1.29 5.90 -13.42
C CYS A 31 2.07 6.21 -14.71
N ASN A 32 1.41 6.04 -15.87
CA ASN A 32 2.02 6.30 -17.18
C ASN A 32 2.31 7.81 -17.30
N MET A 33 3.54 8.22 -16.98
CA MET A 33 3.99 9.62 -16.96
C MET A 33 4.29 10.17 -18.37
N THR A 34 4.17 9.34 -19.42
CA THR A 34 4.52 9.71 -20.79
C THR A 34 3.52 10.67 -21.46
N GLU A 35 2.34 10.91 -20.87
CA GLU A 35 1.29 11.76 -21.44
C GLU A 35 0.83 12.92 -20.53
N ARG A 36 1.58 13.27 -19.48
CA ARG A 36 1.17 14.34 -18.56
C ARG A 36 1.91 15.65 -18.81
N GLN A 37 1.41 16.40 -19.80
CA GLN A 37 1.38 17.85 -19.68
C GLN A 37 0.57 18.20 -18.42
N GLU A 38 1.25 18.61 -17.34
CA GLU A 38 0.80 19.50 -16.25
C GLU A 38 -0.61 19.32 -15.62
N GLN A 39 -1.33 18.24 -15.90
CA GLN A 39 -2.61 17.95 -15.28
C GLN A 39 -2.34 17.19 -13.99
N LEU A 40 -2.02 17.94 -12.94
CA LEU A 40 -2.03 17.47 -11.56
C LEU A 40 -3.28 16.62 -11.31
N VAL A 41 -3.13 15.31 -11.20
CA VAL A 41 -4.13 14.47 -10.51
C VAL A 41 -4.04 14.85 -9.05
N TYR A 42 -4.88 15.80 -8.67
CA TYR A 42 -5.31 15.92 -7.30
C TYR A 42 -6.48 14.96 -7.12
N GLY A 43 -6.40 14.05 -6.15
CA GLY A 43 -7.59 13.42 -5.57
C GLY A 43 -7.81 11.91 -5.76
N THR A 44 -7.01 11.17 -6.52
CA THR A 44 -7.14 9.68 -6.60
C THR A 44 -6.07 8.92 -5.81
N GLY A 45 -5.03 9.61 -5.32
CA GLY A 45 -3.99 9.01 -4.47
C GLY A 45 -4.55 8.48 -3.16
N GLY A 46 -5.41 9.26 -2.50
CA GLY A 46 -6.07 8.89 -1.24
C GLY A 46 -6.90 7.62 -1.29
N GLU A 47 -7.80 7.46 -2.28
CA GLU A 47 -8.66 6.26 -2.36
C GLU A 47 -7.86 5.00 -2.72
N MET A 48 -6.85 5.12 -3.59
CA MET A 48 -5.95 4.01 -3.87
C MET A 48 -5.13 3.64 -2.64
N LEU A 49 -4.62 4.63 -1.92
CA LEU A 49 -3.87 4.43 -0.70
C LEU A 49 -4.74 3.77 0.38
N GLN A 50 -5.98 4.21 0.56
CA GLN A 50 -6.95 3.57 1.46
C GLN A 50 -7.24 2.13 1.05
N SER A 51 -7.44 1.87 -0.24
CA SER A 51 -7.67 0.51 -0.76
C SER A 51 -6.45 -0.39 -0.56
N LEU A 52 -5.25 0.15 -0.76
CA LEU A 52 -3.99 -0.55 -0.53
C LEU A 52 -3.81 -0.87 0.96
N LYS A 53 -4.12 0.08 1.85
CA LYS A 53 -4.10 -0.13 3.30
C LYS A 53 -5.08 -1.22 3.73
N ARG A 54 -6.33 -1.15 3.27
CA ARG A 54 -7.34 -2.20 3.50
C ARG A 54 -6.92 -3.56 2.94
N LEU A 55 -6.23 -3.58 1.79
CA LEU A 55 -5.67 -4.82 1.27
C LEU A 55 -4.61 -5.36 2.22
N MET A 56 -3.62 -4.55 2.60
CA MET A 56 -2.53 -4.94 3.49
C MET A 56 -3.03 -5.40 4.86
N SER A 57 -4.08 -4.76 5.41
CA SER A 57 -4.69 -5.16 6.68
C SER A 57 -5.34 -6.55 6.64
N ASN A 58 -5.76 -7.01 5.46
CA ASN A 58 -6.32 -8.34 5.26
C ASN A 58 -5.24 -9.42 5.07
N LEU A 59 -3.99 -9.05 4.79
CA LEU A 59 -2.87 -9.99 4.60
C LEU A 59 -2.16 -10.30 5.93
N LYS A 60 -2.84 -11.01 6.84
CA LYS A 60 -2.39 -11.27 8.22
C LYS A 60 -1.06 -12.01 8.38
N TYR A 61 -0.53 -12.60 7.31
CA TYR A 61 0.72 -13.36 7.30
C TYR A 61 1.76 -12.76 6.36
N LEU A 62 1.55 -11.51 5.93
CA LEU A 62 2.48 -10.81 5.06
C LEU A 62 3.83 -10.65 5.74
N LYS A 63 4.88 -11.12 5.07
CA LYS A 63 6.27 -11.01 5.51
C LYS A 63 7.06 -10.02 4.67
N ASN A 64 6.74 -9.91 3.38
CA ASN A 64 7.47 -9.05 2.45
C ASN A 64 6.50 -8.04 1.82
N LEU A 65 6.77 -6.76 2.00
CA LEU A 65 6.01 -5.66 1.42
C LEU A 65 6.94 -4.81 0.56
N GLU A 66 6.65 -4.72 -0.72
CA GLU A 66 7.35 -3.86 -1.67
C GLU A 66 6.37 -2.85 -2.27
N LEU A 67 6.64 -1.56 -2.05
CA LEU A 67 5.86 -0.45 -2.58
C LEU A 67 6.76 0.40 -3.48
N ILE A 68 6.40 0.49 -4.76
CA ILE A 68 7.24 1.08 -5.80
C ILE A 68 6.46 2.14 -6.58
N ASP A 69 7.08 3.28 -6.80
CA ASP A 69 6.59 4.41 -7.62
C ASP A 69 5.26 5.02 -7.13
N LEU A 70 4.99 4.99 -5.82
CA LEU A 70 3.76 5.58 -5.28
C LEU A 70 3.69 7.10 -5.48
N LEU A 71 4.83 7.80 -5.51
CA LEU A 71 4.92 9.24 -5.76
C LEU A 71 3.91 10.05 -4.92
N LEU A 72 3.82 9.76 -3.62
CA LEU A 72 2.92 10.45 -2.72
C LEU A 72 3.41 11.87 -2.37
N ASP A 73 2.47 12.74 -2.04
CA ASP A 73 2.79 14.01 -1.38
C ASP A 73 3.09 13.75 0.11
N ASN A 74 3.87 14.62 0.75
CA ASN A 74 4.36 14.40 2.12
C ASN A 74 3.23 14.17 3.15
N HIS A 75 2.07 14.80 2.94
CA HIS A 75 0.89 14.66 3.82
C HIS A 75 0.19 13.30 3.67
N GLU A 76 0.32 12.63 2.52
CA GLU A 76 -0.19 11.27 2.33
C GLU A 76 0.85 10.24 2.79
N ALA A 77 2.13 10.53 2.50
CA ALA A 77 3.26 9.67 2.83
C ALA A 77 3.42 9.43 4.33
N ILE A 78 3.14 10.43 5.16
CA ILE A 78 3.20 10.28 6.63
C ILE A 78 2.29 9.16 7.12
N HIS A 79 1.13 8.99 6.49
CA HIS A 79 0.14 7.99 6.87
C HIS A 79 0.30 6.66 6.13
N LEU A 80 1.26 6.52 5.21
CA LEU A 80 1.39 5.35 4.34
C LEU A 80 1.46 4.03 5.11
N LEU A 81 2.22 4.02 6.21
CA LEU A 81 2.56 2.83 6.97
C LEU A 81 1.79 2.69 8.29
N ASP A 82 0.96 3.65 8.70
CA ASP A 82 0.29 3.64 10.01
C ASP A 82 -0.41 2.30 10.31
N GLU A 83 -1.25 1.84 9.39
CA GLU A 83 -2.01 0.59 9.54
C GLU A 83 -1.13 -0.67 9.39
N VAL A 84 -0.10 -0.59 8.55
CA VAL A 84 0.86 -1.69 8.33
C VAL A 84 1.70 -1.90 9.57
N CYS A 85 2.18 -0.83 10.19
CA CYS A 85 2.88 -0.88 11.46
C CYS A 85 1.98 -1.52 12.51
N VAL A 86 0.76 -1.05 12.72
CA VAL A 86 -0.11 -1.62 13.77
C VAL A 86 -0.38 -3.12 13.58
N LEU A 87 -0.57 -3.59 12.33
CA LEU A 87 -1.03 -4.95 12.07
C LEU A 87 0.07 -5.96 11.73
N LEU A 88 1.23 -5.50 11.26
CA LEU A 88 2.29 -6.35 10.71
C LEU A 88 3.67 -6.10 11.36
N THR A 89 3.77 -5.27 12.40
CA THR A 89 5.05 -4.95 13.08
C THR A 89 5.86 -6.19 13.45
N ASP A 90 5.23 -7.24 13.96
CA ASP A 90 5.87 -8.48 14.45
C ASP A 90 6.09 -9.54 13.35
N LYS A 91 5.57 -9.32 12.14
CA LYS A 91 5.55 -10.32 11.06
C LYS A 91 6.31 -9.90 9.82
N LEU A 92 6.41 -8.59 9.59
CA LEU A 92 7.06 -8.04 8.41
C LEU A 92 8.56 -8.21 8.53
N GLN A 93 9.12 -9.08 7.68
CA GLN A 93 10.56 -9.35 7.60
C GLN A 93 11.25 -8.44 6.60
N THR A 94 10.53 -7.93 5.61
CA THR A 94 11.10 -7.10 4.55
C THR A 94 10.13 -6.00 4.16
N LEU A 95 10.60 -4.76 4.26
CA LEU A 95 9.92 -3.57 3.76
C LEU A 95 10.80 -2.89 2.72
N VAL A 96 10.30 -2.78 1.49
CA VAL A 96 10.99 -2.07 0.40
C VAL A 96 10.11 -0.90 -0.04
N LEU A 97 10.66 0.30 0.05
CA LEU A 97 10.04 1.53 -0.44
C LEU A 97 10.94 2.13 -1.52
N ILE A 98 10.46 2.19 -2.76
CA ILE A 98 11.18 2.79 -3.88
C ILE A 98 10.30 3.88 -4.47
N ASN A 99 10.81 5.11 -4.58
CA ASN A 99 10.08 6.26 -5.11
C ASN A 99 8.69 6.44 -4.46
N ALA A 100 8.61 6.25 -3.15
CA ALA A 100 7.35 6.31 -2.40
C ALA A 100 6.78 7.74 -2.33
N THR A 101 7.64 8.76 -2.41
CA THR A 101 7.27 10.18 -2.32
C THR A 101 7.81 10.98 -3.50
N LYS A 102 7.11 12.05 -3.90
CA LYS A 102 7.57 12.96 -4.97
C LYS A 102 8.79 13.77 -4.54
N ASN A 103 8.79 14.19 -3.27
CA ASN A 103 9.82 15.01 -2.66
C ASN A 103 10.56 14.21 -1.58
N HIS A 104 11.71 14.73 -1.14
CA HIS A 104 12.43 14.15 -0.02
C HIS A 104 11.53 14.10 1.23
N PHE A 105 11.42 12.92 1.83
CA PHE A 105 10.57 12.67 2.99
C PHE A 105 11.24 11.65 3.92
N ASN A 106 11.19 11.91 5.22
CA ASN A 106 11.75 11.04 6.24
C ASN A 106 10.64 10.17 6.83
N PHE A 107 10.69 8.87 6.53
CA PHE A 107 9.79 7.90 7.15
C PHE A 107 10.28 7.54 8.55
N LEU A 108 9.46 7.80 9.58
CA LEU A 108 9.73 7.38 10.96
C LEU A 108 9.16 5.99 11.27
N HIS A 109 8.10 5.60 10.59
CA HIS A 109 7.41 4.31 10.72
C HIS A 109 8.29 3.06 10.57
N PRO A 110 9.29 3.02 9.67
CA PRO A 110 10.17 1.86 9.54
C PRO A 110 10.95 1.50 10.82
N ALA A 111 11.18 2.48 11.71
CA ALA A 111 11.88 2.26 12.97
C ALA A 111 11.07 1.44 13.99
N VAL A 112 9.78 1.19 13.74
CA VAL A 112 8.89 0.45 14.63
C VAL A 112 8.91 -1.06 14.35
N PHE A 113 9.36 -1.49 13.18
CA PHE A 113 9.51 -2.92 12.88
C PHE A 113 10.69 -3.51 13.68
N VAL A 114 10.45 -4.63 14.37
CA VAL A 114 11.40 -5.28 15.31
C VAL A 114 11.93 -6.58 14.74
#